data_AF-A0A848XYD7-F1
#
_entry.id   AF-A0A848XYD7-F1
#
_cell.length_a   1.000
_cell.length_b   1.000
_cell.length_c   1.000
_cell.angle_alpha   90.00
_cell.angle_beta   90.00
_cell.angle_gamma   90.00
#
_symmetry.space_group_name_H-M   'P 1'
#
loop_
_entity.id
_entity.type
_entity.pdbx_description
1 polymer ?
#
loop_
_entity_poly.entity_id
_entity_poly.type
_entity_poly.pdbx_seq_one_letter_code
_entity_poly.pdbx_strand_id
1 'polypeptide(L)'
;MSYRLRFFFDPGSGVCFWTASDAIYKRFGYPVELSELPLSATTRRAGEHLIGRFNTSLNWADPSSSSPAGESDTALFDEDASAWLAIAKGELGPDYEVIDEHSVRPIN
;
A
#
# COMPACT_ATOMS: atom_id res chain seq x y z
N MET A 1 7.50 -1.38 22.03
CA MET A 1 6.61 -0.47 21.28
C MET A 1 6.56 -0.98 19.85
N SER A 2 5.39 -1.34 19.33
CA SER A 2 5.26 -1.81 17.94
C SER A 2 4.94 -0.64 17.02
N TYR A 3 5.68 -0.51 15.92
CA TYR A 3 5.45 0.50 14.89
C TYR A 3 4.36 -0.01 13.94
N ARG A 4 3.13 0.53 14.04
CA ARG A 4 1.99 0.03 13.26
C ARG A 4 1.79 0.82 11.98
N LEU A 5 1.72 0.11 10.87
CA LEU A 5 1.42 0.64 9.54
C LEU A 5 0.15 -0.02 9.01
N ARG A 6 -0.66 0.72 8.25
CA ARG A 6 -1.77 0.21 7.45
C ARG A 6 -1.32 0.22 6.00
N PHE A 7 -1.68 -0.82 5.28
CA PHE A 7 -1.39 -0.95 3.86
C PHE A 7 -2.71 -0.95 3.07
N PHE A 8 -2.92 0.09 2.29
CA PHE A 8 -4.01 0.20 1.31
C PHE A 8 -3.70 1.31 0.30
N PHE A 9 -4.30 1.24 -0.88
CA PHE A 9 -4.18 2.27 -1.91
C PHE A 9 -5.36 3.23 -1.83
N ASP A 10 -5.07 4.54 -1.84
CA ASP A 10 -6.08 5.60 -1.87
C ASP A 10 -5.94 6.41 -3.17
N PRO A 11 -7.02 6.62 -3.93
CA PRO A 11 -7.01 7.38 -5.18
C PRO A 11 -6.33 8.75 -5.07
N GLY A 12 -5.26 8.96 -5.83
CA GLY A 12 -4.57 10.25 -5.88
C GLY A 12 -3.66 10.57 -4.69
N SER A 13 -3.57 9.68 -3.71
CA SER A 13 -2.64 9.83 -2.58
C SER A 13 -1.17 9.67 -2.99
N GLY A 14 -0.89 8.83 -3.99
CA GLY A 14 0.48 8.55 -4.43
C GLY A 14 1.30 7.71 -3.43
N VAL A 15 0.64 7.10 -2.45
CA VAL A 15 1.25 6.29 -1.38
C VAL A 15 0.45 5.02 -1.13
N CYS A 16 1.03 4.07 -0.41
CA CYS A 16 0.35 2.84 0.00
C CYS A 16 0.50 2.49 1.48
N PHE A 17 1.30 3.25 2.25
CA PHE A 17 1.48 3.06 3.69
C PHE A 17 0.98 4.24 4.49
N TRP A 18 0.29 3.90 5.58
CA TRP A 18 -0.39 4.85 6.44
C TRP A 18 -0.10 4.55 7.90
N THR A 19 -0.11 5.57 8.73
CA THR A 19 0.18 5.38 10.15
C THR A 19 -0.99 4.72 10.88
N ALA A 20 -0.72 3.70 11.69
CA ALA A 20 -1.69 3.08 12.62
C ALA A 20 -1.29 3.20 14.10
N SER A 21 -0.18 3.86 14.42
CA SER A 21 0.18 4.18 15.80
C SER A 21 0.80 5.57 15.94
N ASP A 22 0.63 6.17 17.12
CA ASP A 22 1.22 7.47 17.47
C ASP A 22 2.76 7.45 17.38
N ALA A 23 3.38 6.29 17.64
CA ALA A 23 4.83 6.11 17.51
C ALA A 23 5.32 6.22 16.06
N ILE A 24 4.58 5.66 15.10
CA ILE A 24 4.88 5.81 13.67
C ILE A 24 4.58 7.24 13.22
N TYR A 25 3.45 7.82 13.64
CA TYR A 25 3.07 9.19 13.28
C TYR A 25 4.11 10.22 13.73
N LYS A 26 4.63 10.10 14.96
CA LYS A 26 5.71 10.96 15.45
C LYS A 26 7.02 10.81 14.68
N ARG A 27 7.25 9.67 14.04
CA ARG A 27 8.49 9.36 13.33
C ARG A 27 8.44 9.76 11.85
N PHE A 28 7.30 9.55 11.20
CA PHE A 28 7.15 9.68 9.73
C PHE A 28 6.05 10.66 9.30
N GLY A 29 5.21 11.17 10.21
CA GLY A 29 4.06 12.00 9.84
C GLY A 29 2.92 11.18 9.25
N TYR A 30 2.13 11.75 8.33
CA TYR A 30 1.04 11.06 7.60
C TYR A 30 0.82 11.73 6.24
N PRO A 31 0.86 10.99 5.11
CA PRO A 31 1.12 9.54 4.97
C PRO A 31 2.59 9.15 5.19
N VAL A 32 2.92 7.86 5.05
CA VAL A 32 4.30 7.36 5.16
C VAL A 32 4.86 7.12 3.76
N GLU A 33 5.91 7.85 3.40
CA GLU A 33 6.55 7.70 2.10
C GLU A 33 7.41 6.42 2.05
N LEU A 34 7.38 5.70 0.92
CA LEU A 34 8.25 4.52 0.71
C LEU A 34 9.74 4.86 0.82
N SER A 35 10.11 6.12 0.57
CA SER A 35 11.47 6.61 0.71
C SER A 35 11.98 6.70 2.15
N GLU A 36 11.06 6.78 3.12
CA GLU A 36 11.39 6.92 4.53
C GLU A 36 11.47 5.58 5.25
N LEU A 37 10.87 4.54 4.67
CA LEU A 37 10.93 3.19 5.20
C LEU A 37 12.31 2.55 4.93
N PRO A 38 12.79 1.67 5.83
CA PRO A 38 14.04 0.94 5.67
C PRO A 38 13.91 -0.20 4.65
N LEU A 39 13.42 0.11 3.43
CA LEU A 39 13.26 -0.83 2.33
C LEU A 39 14.46 -0.77 1.39
N SER A 40 14.74 -1.87 0.70
CA SER A 40 15.72 -1.92 -0.38
C SER A 40 15.24 -1.08 -1.57
N ALA A 41 16.20 -0.60 -2.37
CA ALA A 41 15.88 0.17 -3.57
C ALA A 41 15.00 -0.62 -4.56
N THR A 42 15.14 -1.94 -4.60
CA THR A 42 14.33 -2.83 -5.44
C THR A 42 12.88 -2.87 -4.95
N THR A 43 12.68 -3.12 -3.66
CA THR A 43 11.35 -3.20 -3.04
C THR A 43 10.63 -1.85 -3.12
N ARG A 44 11.36 -0.75 -2.89
CA ARG A 44 10.80 0.59 -3.07
C ARG A 44 10.32 0.84 -4.50
N ARG A 45 11.14 0.56 -5.51
CA ARG A 45 10.77 0.75 -6.93
C ARG A 45 9.57 -0.10 -7.33
N ALA A 46 9.49 -1.33 -6.82
CA ALA A 46 8.32 -2.18 -7.04
C ALA A 46 7.04 -1.58 -6.43
N GLY A 47 7.13 -0.99 -5.23
CA GLY A 47 6.01 -0.28 -4.59
C GLY A 47 5.60 0.96 -5.36
N GLU A 48 6.55 1.79 -5.81
CA GLU A 48 6.30 2.95 -6.67
C GLU A 48 5.60 2.55 -7.98
N HIS A 49 5.98 1.41 -8.56
CA HIS A 49 5.33 0.86 -9.75
C HIS A 49 3.88 0.41 -9.49
N LEU A 50 3.62 -0.23 -8.34
CA LEU A 50 2.26 -0.62 -7.94
C LEU A 50 1.35 0.60 -7.74
N ILE A 51 1.85 1.63 -7.05
CA ILE A 51 1.13 2.91 -6.88
C ILE A 51 0.81 3.54 -8.24
N GLY A 52 1.76 3.52 -9.17
CA GLY A 52 1.56 3.98 -10.54
C GLY A 52 0.46 3.19 -11.25
N ARG A 53 0.49 1.86 -11.21
CA ARG A 53 -0.52 0.98 -11.80
C ARG A 53 -1.91 1.27 -11.23
N PHE A 54 -2.02 1.41 -9.91
CA PHE A 54 -3.28 1.75 -9.24
C PHE A 54 -3.82 3.10 -9.73
N ASN A 55 -3.01 4.16 -9.74
CA ASN A 55 -3.46 5.47 -10.22
C ASN A 55 -3.88 5.46 -11.69
N THR A 56 -3.25 4.64 -12.54
CA THR A 56 -3.64 4.51 -13.95
C THR A 56 -4.87 3.65 -14.19
N SER A 57 -5.22 2.75 -13.26
CA SER A 57 -6.41 1.90 -13.39
C SER A 57 -7.69 2.65 -13.02
N LEU A 58 -7.59 3.72 -12.23
CA LEU A 58 -8.73 4.54 -11.81
C LEU A 58 -9.38 5.29 -12.98
N ASN A 59 -10.71 5.22 -13.03
CA ASN A 59 -11.49 6.16 -13.83
C ASN A 59 -11.55 7.51 -13.11
N TRP A 60 -10.67 8.44 -13.45
CA TRP A 60 -10.63 9.76 -12.82
C TRP A 60 -11.90 10.61 -13.01
N ALA A 61 -12.77 10.25 -13.95
CA ALA A 61 -14.08 10.89 -14.09
C ALA A 61 -15.08 10.44 -12.99
N ASP A 62 -14.85 9.28 -12.38
CA ASP A 62 -15.64 8.73 -11.27
C ASP A 62 -14.78 7.78 -10.41
N PRO A 63 -13.83 8.31 -9.60
CA PRO A 63 -12.81 7.52 -8.92
C PRO A 63 -13.36 6.63 -7.80
N SER A 64 -14.60 6.88 -7.37
CA SER A 64 -15.31 6.09 -6.36
C SER A 64 -16.05 4.88 -6.95
N SER A 65 -16.27 4.84 -8.27
CA SER A 65 -16.84 3.68 -8.92
C SER A 65 -15.72 2.68 -9.18
N SER A 66 -15.96 1.41 -8.83
CA SER A 66 -15.05 0.31 -9.09
C SER A 66 -14.55 0.41 -10.53
N SER A 67 -13.25 0.65 -10.67
CA SER A 67 -12.60 0.99 -11.93
C SER A 67 -13.00 0.06 -13.10
N PRO A 68 -13.02 0.57 -14.34
CA PRO A 68 -13.41 -0.17 -15.54
C PRO A 68 -12.40 -1.25 -16.00
N ALA A 69 -11.29 -1.44 -15.28
CA ALA A 69 -10.38 -2.55 -15.54
C ALA A 69 -11.08 -3.86 -15.14
N GLY A 70 -11.34 -4.74 -16.11
CA GLY A 70 -12.10 -5.96 -15.89
C GLY A 70 -11.55 -6.80 -14.72
N GLU A 71 -12.42 -7.62 -14.11
CA GLU A 71 -12.17 -8.36 -12.86
C GLU A 71 -10.82 -9.12 -12.81
N SER A 72 -10.32 -9.57 -13.96
CA SER A 72 -9.03 -10.26 -14.07
C SER A 72 -7.80 -9.36 -13.86
N ASP A 73 -7.86 -8.08 -14.23
CA ASP A 73 -6.74 -7.14 -14.01
C ASP A 73 -6.62 -6.75 -12.53
N THR A 74 -7.77 -6.59 -11.87
CA THR A 74 -7.84 -6.36 -10.41
C THR A 74 -7.28 -7.55 -9.62
N ALA A 75 -7.62 -8.78 -10.00
CA ALA A 75 -7.11 -9.97 -9.31
C ALA A 75 -5.59 -10.13 -9.43
N LEU A 76 -5.02 -9.84 -10.61
CA LEU A 76 -3.57 -9.83 -10.80
C LEU A 76 -2.90 -8.72 -9.99
N PHE A 77 -3.53 -7.54 -9.91
CA PHE A 77 -3.03 -6.45 -9.07
C PHE A 77 -3.04 -6.83 -7.58
N ASP A 78 -4.13 -7.42 -7.08
CA ASP A 78 -4.25 -7.88 -5.69
C ASP A 78 -3.14 -8.91 -5.35
N GLU A 79 -2.85 -9.84 -6.27
CA GLU A 79 -1.77 -10.82 -6.11
C GLU A 79 -0.39 -10.17 -6.09
N ASP A 80 -0.10 -9.27 -7.05
CA ASP A 80 1.16 -8.52 -7.11
C ASP A 80 1.38 -7.67 -5.85
N ALA A 81 0.32 -6.99 -5.37
CA ALA A 81 0.35 -6.16 -4.17
C ALA A 81 0.59 -7.00 -2.92
N SER A 82 -0.05 -8.16 -2.81
CA SER A 82 0.14 -9.10 -1.70
C SER A 82 1.56 -9.67 -1.67
N ALA A 83 2.09 -10.06 -2.84
CA ALA A 83 3.45 -10.58 -2.97
C ALA A 83 4.50 -9.52 -2.59
N TRP A 84 4.31 -8.30 -3.07
CA TRP A 84 5.16 -7.16 -2.70
C TRP A 84 5.08 -6.86 -1.19
N LEU A 85 3.89 -6.88 -0.60
CA LEU A 85 3.68 -6.63 0.83
C LEU A 85 4.42 -7.67 1.69
N ALA A 86 4.43 -8.93 1.27
CA ALA A 86 5.17 -9.98 1.97
C ALA A 86 6.69 -9.69 1.99
N ILE A 87 7.25 -9.22 0.87
CA ILE A 87 8.66 -8.82 0.77
C ILE A 87 8.92 -7.59 1.66
N ALA A 88 8.07 -6.57 1.57
CA ALA A 88 8.21 -5.35 2.36
C ALA A 88 8.15 -5.63 3.87
N LYS A 89 7.24 -6.52 4.32
CA LYS A 89 7.18 -6.99 5.73
C LYS A 89 8.48 -7.66 6.16
N GLY A 90 9.09 -8.46 5.29
CA GLY A 90 10.38 -9.10 5.56
C GLY A 90 11.53 -8.11 5.74
N GLU A 91 11.56 -7.05 4.92
CA GLU A 91 12.59 -6.00 4.99
C GLU A 91 12.40 -5.03 6.16
N LEU A 92 11.15 -4.66 6.48
CA LEU A 92 10.84 -3.82 7.63
C LEU A 92 11.25 -4.48 8.96
N GLY A 93 11.13 -5.80 9.02
CA GLY A 93 11.50 -6.59 10.18
C GLY A 93 10.45 -6.58 11.30
N PRO A 94 10.75 -7.25 12.43
CA PRO A 94 9.75 -7.57 13.46
C PRO A 94 9.30 -6.37 14.30
N ASP A 95 9.99 -5.23 14.22
CA ASP A 95 9.59 -4.00 14.92
C ASP A 95 8.35 -3.33 14.30
N TYR A 96 8.04 -3.67 13.04
CA TYR A 96 6.91 -3.13 12.31
C TYR A 96 5.77 -4.16 12.22
N GLU A 97 4.59 -3.72 12.62
CA GLU A 97 3.34 -4.48 12.47
C GLU A 97 2.56 -3.84 11.32
N VAL A 98 2.44 -4.56 10.20
CA VAL A 98 1.76 -4.06 8.99
C VAL A 98 0.41 -4.73 8.84
N ILE A 99 -0.65 -3.93 9.00
CA ILE A 99 -2.05 -4.32 8.82
C ILE A 99 -2.37 -4.21 7.33
N ASP A 100 -2.67 -5.35 6.70
CA ASP A 100 -3.14 -5.38 5.32
C ASP A 100 -4.63 -5.03 5.30
N GLU A 101 -4.96 -3.84 4.80
CA GLU A 101 -6.35 -3.40 4.60
C GLU A 101 -6.72 -3.35 3.12
N HIS A 102 -5.76 -3.61 2.22
CA HIS A 102 -5.98 -3.71 0.79
C HIS A 102 -6.70 -5.02 0.45
N SER A 103 -6.16 -6.14 0.94
CA SER A 103 -6.68 -7.49 0.65
C SER A 103 -7.95 -7.80 1.45
N VAL A 104 -8.24 -7.03 2.50
CA VAL A 104 -9.43 -7.19 3.33
C VAL A 104 -10.61 -6.59 2.59
N ARG A 105 -11.27 -7.41 1.77
CA ARG A 105 -12.57 -7.04 1.22
C ARG A 105 -13.57 -6.93 2.37
N PRO A 106 -14.32 -5.82 2.52
CA PRO A 106 -15.40 -5.78 3.49
C PRO A 106 -16.41 -6.87 3.12
N ILE A 107 -16.62 -7.81 4.04
CA ILE A 107 -17.76 -8.72 3.98
C ILE A 107 -19.03 -7.87 4.03
N ASN A 108 -19.71 -7.73 2.89
CA ASN A 108 -21.05 -7.16 2.82
C ASN A 108 -22.06 -8.26 2.49
#